data_AF-A0A920STY5-F1
#
_entry.id   AF-A0A920STY5-F1
#
_cell.length_a   1.000
_cell.length_b   1.000
_cell.length_c   1.000
_cell.angle_alpha   90.00
_cell.angle_beta   90.00
_cell.angle_gamma   90.00
#
_symmetry.space_group_name_H-M   'P 1'
#
loop_
_entity.id
_entity.type
_entity.pdbx_description
1 polymer ?
#
loop_
_entity_poly.entity_id
_entity_poly.type
_entity_poly.pdbx_seq_one_letter_code
_entity_poly.pdbx_strand_id
1 'polypeptide(L)'
;MRGHKNRASLMDTSNTRKGRWVRAPWSTIPFLALGIGILGFGKDAEQEFSIDPGDWPHYGRDLAASKYSPLDQVSAANVDQLEIAWVWESADYDLLTRNPGLYINPNYQVTPIKIGDRLYTTTNMGQAVALDPETGIEQWRYDPYAEGLRDRPTGRTNRGVAYWSDGINERIFLGSGQYLVALDGAHGQRSSRLR
;
A
#
# COMPACT_ATOMS: atom_id res chain seq x y z
N MET A 1 -69.23 -21.37 -5.86
CA MET A 1 -70.07 -21.01 -7.04
C MET A 1 -69.30 -20.01 -7.92
N ARG A 2 -69.76 -19.79 -9.17
CA ARG A 2 -69.42 -18.74 -10.18
C ARG A 2 -68.50 -17.57 -9.72
N GLY A 3 -67.50 -17.07 -10.47
CA GLY A 3 -66.94 -17.46 -11.79
C GLY A 3 -67.10 -16.42 -12.91
N HIS A 4 -65.99 -16.08 -13.60
CA HIS A 4 -65.88 -15.27 -14.86
C HIS A 4 -66.25 -13.74 -14.79
N LYS A 5 -65.81 -12.80 -15.68
CA LYS A 5 -65.12 -12.82 -17.01
C LYS A 5 -64.05 -11.71 -17.21
N ASN A 6 -62.92 -12.10 -17.83
CA ASN A 6 -62.21 -11.56 -19.02
C ASN A 6 -62.28 -10.08 -19.47
N ARG A 7 -61.10 -9.50 -19.79
CA ARG A 7 -60.66 -8.87 -21.09
C ARG A 7 -59.22 -8.32 -20.91
N ALA A 8 -58.18 -8.51 -21.74
CA ALA A 8 -57.94 -9.10 -23.09
C ALA A 8 -58.17 -8.19 -24.32
N SER A 9 -57.07 -7.60 -24.84
CA SER A 9 -56.74 -7.25 -26.24
C SER A 9 -55.30 -6.68 -26.24
N LEU A 10 -54.24 -7.36 -26.70
CA LEU A 10 -53.84 -7.82 -28.06
C LEU A 10 -53.07 -6.77 -28.90
N MET A 11 -52.02 -7.26 -29.56
CA MET A 11 -51.16 -6.55 -30.52
C MET A 11 -51.73 -6.63 -31.93
N ASP A 12 -51.43 -5.63 -32.77
CA ASP A 12 -51.51 -5.71 -34.23
C ASP A 12 -50.34 -4.90 -34.82
N THR A 13 -49.25 -5.51 -35.27
CA THR A 13 -48.95 -6.02 -36.64
C THR A 13 -49.28 -5.07 -37.81
N SER A 14 -48.26 -4.81 -38.64
CA SER A 14 -48.43 -4.26 -40.00
C SER A 14 -47.22 -4.62 -40.88
N ASN A 15 -47.14 -5.90 -41.25
CA ASN A 15 -46.10 -6.43 -42.14
C ASN A 15 -46.56 -6.37 -43.61
N THR A 16 -46.32 -5.25 -44.29
CA THR A 16 -46.70 -5.06 -45.69
C THR A 16 -45.61 -5.61 -46.65
N ARG A 17 -45.95 -6.63 -47.44
CA ARG A 17 -44.99 -7.34 -48.30
C ARG A 17 -45.54 -7.59 -49.72
N LYS A 18 -44.92 -6.98 -50.75
CA LYS A 18 -44.53 -7.56 -52.08
C LYS A 18 -44.35 -6.51 -53.19
N GLY A 19 -43.20 -6.56 -53.87
CA GLY A 19 -42.87 -5.94 -55.17
C GLY A 19 -41.88 -6.86 -55.93
N ARG A 20 -41.78 -6.79 -57.27
CA ARG A 20 -41.19 -7.83 -58.15
C ARG A 20 -40.89 -7.27 -59.56
N TRP A 21 -39.92 -7.72 -60.38
CA TRP A 21 -38.95 -8.84 -60.29
C TRP A 21 -37.57 -8.38 -59.76
N VAL A 22 -36.34 -8.56 -60.32
CA VAL A 22 -35.81 -9.14 -61.59
C VAL A 22 -34.56 -10.02 -61.30
N ARG A 23 -33.54 -10.12 -62.18
CA ARG A 23 -32.32 -10.94 -62.03
C ARG A 23 -31.11 -10.38 -62.81
N ALA A 24 -29.91 -10.49 -62.22
CA ALA A 24 -28.58 -10.64 -62.85
C ALA A 24 -28.03 -9.46 -63.71
N PRO A 25 -26.73 -9.47 -64.11
CA PRO A 25 -25.60 -10.37 -63.79
C PRO A 25 -24.40 -9.66 -63.12
N TRP A 26 -23.20 -10.26 -63.17
CA TRP A 26 -21.96 -9.83 -62.49
C TRP A 26 -21.08 -8.84 -63.30
N SER A 27 -20.43 -7.87 -62.63
CA SER A 27 -19.31 -7.09 -63.18
C SER A 27 -18.39 -6.46 -62.10
N THR A 28 -17.28 -7.15 -61.81
CA THR A 28 -15.87 -6.68 -61.60
C THR A 28 -15.49 -5.25 -61.11
N ILE A 29 -14.40 -5.19 -60.29
CA ILE A 29 -13.42 -4.08 -60.05
C ILE A 29 -13.85 -2.98 -59.05
N PRO A 30 -12.95 -2.37 -58.23
CA PRO A 30 -11.54 -2.71 -57.88
C PRO A 30 -11.33 -3.07 -56.39
N PHE A 31 -10.09 -3.41 -56.02
CA PHE A 31 -9.61 -3.31 -54.62
C PHE A 31 -9.56 -1.83 -54.17
N LEU A 32 -9.91 -1.57 -52.91
CA LEU A 32 -9.58 -0.32 -52.23
C LEU A 32 -8.95 -0.68 -50.88
N ALA A 33 -7.62 -0.56 -50.79
CA ALA A 33 -6.87 -0.96 -49.61
C ALA A 33 -7.10 0.06 -48.48
N LEU A 34 -8.00 -0.27 -47.55
CA LEU A 34 -8.20 0.53 -46.35
C LEU A 34 -6.95 0.36 -45.45
N GLY A 35 -6.07 1.36 -45.47
CA GLY A 35 -4.87 1.37 -44.66
C GLY A 35 -5.22 1.34 -43.18
N ILE A 36 -5.00 0.19 -42.52
CA ILE A 36 -5.10 0.08 -41.07
C ILE A 36 -3.93 0.88 -40.49
N GLY A 37 -4.20 2.13 -40.15
CA GLY A 37 -3.31 2.93 -39.32
C GLY A 37 -3.19 2.24 -37.98
N ILE A 38 -2.07 1.56 -37.76
CA ILE A 38 -1.70 1.07 -36.44
C ILE A 38 -1.51 2.33 -35.59
N LEU A 39 -2.52 2.64 -34.77
CA LEU A 39 -2.36 3.55 -33.65
C LEU A 39 -1.20 2.98 -32.83
N GLY A 40 -0.05 3.65 -32.90
CA GLY A 40 1.07 3.31 -32.04
C GLY A 40 0.56 3.48 -30.61
N PHE A 41 0.47 2.35 -29.89
CA PHE A 41 0.36 2.41 -28.44
C PHE A 41 1.52 3.29 -27.99
N GLY A 42 1.19 4.41 -27.35
CA GLY A 42 2.20 5.17 -26.64
C GLY A 42 2.91 4.18 -25.72
N LYS A 43 4.24 4.30 -25.64
CA LYS A 43 4.87 3.85 -24.41
C LYS A 43 4.36 4.79 -23.35
N ASP A 44 3.27 4.42 -22.68
CA ASP A 44 2.97 4.92 -21.36
C ASP A 44 4.26 4.68 -20.58
N ALA A 45 4.94 5.78 -20.26
CA ALA A 45 6.18 5.71 -19.53
C ALA A 45 5.80 5.21 -18.13
N GLU A 46 6.04 3.92 -17.87
CA GLU A 46 6.02 3.40 -16.52
C GLU A 46 6.93 4.32 -15.70
N GLN A 47 6.31 5.13 -14.84
CA GLN A 47 7.02 6.03 -13.97
C GLN A 47 7.70 5.15 -12.94
N GLU A 48 8.91 4.69 -13.26
CA GLU A 48 9.79 4.03 -12.32
C GLU A 48 9.98 4.98 -11.13
N PHE A 49 9.26 4.68 -10.05
CA PHE A 49 9.50 5.29 -8.74
C PHE A 49 10.85 4.77 -8.26
N SER A 50 11.92 5.41 -8.73
CA SER A 50 13.30 5.06 -8.44
C SER A 50 13.56 5.25 -6.95
N ILE A 51 13.44 4.16 -6.20
CA ILE A 51 13.76 4.12 -4.77
C ILE A 51 15.24 4.46 -4.64
N ASP A 52 15.58 5.44 -3.79
CA ASP A 52 16.95 5.83 -3.54
C ASP A 52 17.81 4.60 -3.16
N PRO A 53 19.07 4.49 -3.62
CA PRO A 53 19.95 3.38 -3.27
C PRO A 53 20.04 3.11 -1.76
N GLY A 54 19.98 4.17 -0.95
CA GLY A 54 20.03 4.11 0.52
C GLY A 54 18.66 4.11 1.21
N ASP A 55 17.54 3.96 0.51
CA ASP A 55 16.20 3.87 1.08
C ASP A 55 15.59 2.46 1.01
N TRP A 56 14.71 2.19 1.98
CA TRP A 56 13.98 0.95 2.17
C TRP A 56 12.51 1.25 2.53
N PRO A 57 11.68 1.77 1.60
CA PRO A 57 10.34 2.29 1.89
C PRO A 57 9.27 1.21 2.09
N HIS A 58 9.56 -0.04 1.73
CA HIS A 58 8.63 -1.17 1.87
C HIS A 58 9.27 -2.34 2.63
N TYR A 59 8.44 -3.22 3.20
CA TYR A 59 8.90 -4.44 3.90
C TYR A 59 9.85 -5.32 3.04
N GLY A 60 9.72 -5.29 1.72
CA GLY A 60 10.57 -5.99 0.76
C GLY A 60 11.60 -5.11 0.05
N ARG A 61 11.91 -3.93 0.59
CA ARG A 61 12.49 -2.75 -0.08
C ARG A 61 11.61 -2.18 -1.19
N ASP A 62 11.33 -2.97 -2.23
CA ASP A 62 10.55 -2.60 -3.41
C ASP A 62 9.20 -3.35 -3.50
N LEU A 63 8.41 -3.04 -4.53
CA LEU A 63 7.10 -3.65 -4.80
C LEU A 63 7.18 -5.09 -5.33
N ALA A 64 8.33 -5.52 -5.87
CA ALA A 64 8.61 -6.92 -6.19
C ALA A 64 9.01 -7.75 -4.96
N ALA A 65 9.21 -7.07 -3.82
CA ALA A 65 9.71 -7.58 -2.57
C ALA A 65 11.08 -8.29 -2.67
N SER A 66 11.98 -7.76 -3.51
CA SER A 66 13.30 -8.35 -3.79
C SER A 66 14.18 -8.53 -2.55
N LYS A 67 14.02 -7.66 -1.54
CA LYS A 67 14.91 -7.52 -0.37
C LYS A 67 16.39 -7.32 -0.75
N TYR A 68 16.65 -6.76 -1.94
CA TYR A 68 17.99 -6.50 -2.46
C TYR A 68 18.38 -5.02 -2.27
N SER A 69 19.49 -4.76 -1.57
CA SER A 69 20.14 -3.44 -1.52
C SER A 69 21.16 -3.30 -2.65
N PRO A 70 21.22 -2.15 -3.36
CA PRO A 70 22.23 -1.86 -4.36
C PRO A 70 23.52 -1.27 -3.76
N LEU A 71 23.57 -1.01 -2.46
CA LEU A 71 24.76 -0.48 -1.78
C LEU A 71 25.87 -1.55 -1.68
N ASP A 72 27.10 -1.17 -1.97
CA ASP A 72 28.29 -2.04 -2.03
C ASP A 72 29.39 -1.69 -1.00
N GLN A 73 29.22 -0.61 -0.23
CA GLN A 73 30.16 -0.17 0.82
C GLN A 73 30.50 -1.27 1.85
N VAL A 74 29.54 -2.15 2.14
CA VAL A 74 29.74 -3.35 2.97
C VAL A 74 29.70 -4.58 2.06
N SER A 75 30.75 -5.38 2.11
CA SER A 75 31.02 -6.47 1.19
C SER A 75 31.66 -7.67 1.92
N ALA A 76 31.81 -8.79 1.21
CA ALA A 76 32.55 -9.95 1.73
C ALA A 76 34.03 -9.69 2.05
N ALA A 77 34.58 -8.52 1.68
CA ALA A 77 35.97 -8.13 1.96
C ALA A 77 36.15 -7.19 3.17
N ASN A 78 35.06 -6.73 3.79
CA ASN A 78 35.09 -5.84 4.97
C ASN A 78 33.92 -6.03 5.97
N VAL A 79 33.05 -7.01 5.79
CA VAL A 79 31.96 -7.36 6.74
C VAL A 79 32.49 -7.77 8.13
N ASP A 80 33.75 -8.18 8.22
CA ASP A 80 34.48 -8.49 9.45
C ASP A 80 34.90 -7.24 10.25
N GLN A 81 34.80 -6.05 9.66
CA GLN A 81 35.15 -4.75 10.25
C GLN A 81 33.94 -4.00 10.80
N LEU A 82 32.74 -4.60 10.79
CA LEU A 82 31.51 -3.98 11.28
C LEU A 82 31.50 -3.87 12.81
N GLU A 83 31.20 -2.66 13.30
CA GLU A 83 30.94 -2.36 14.71
C GLU A 83 29.51 -1.86 14.93
N ILE A 84 29.08 -1.80 16.19
CA ILE A 84 27.75 -1.32 16.57
C ILE A 84 27.78 0.21 16.61
N ALA A 85 27.25 0.86 15.57
CA ALA A 85 27.17 2.33 15.49
C ALA A 85 26.31 2.95 16.62
N TRP A 86 25.17 2.34 16.92
CA TRP A 86 24.27 2.74 18.01
C TRP A 86 23.37 1.59 18.47
N VAL A 87 22.75 1.74 19.65
CA VAL A 87 21.71 0.85 20.18
C VAL A 87 20.55 1.69 20.70
N TRP A 88 19.33 1.40 20.27
CA TRP A 88 18.10 2.03 20.77
C TRP A 88 17.41 1.12 21.79
N GLU A 89 17.05 1.66 22.96
CA GLU A 89 16.23 0.96 23.94
C GLU A 89 14.74 1.08 23.59
N SER A 90 14.02 -0.04 23.56
CA SER A 90 12.65 -0.05 23.06
C SER A 90 11.71 0.80 23.92
N ALA A 91 10.92 1.65 23.26
CA ALA A 91 9.86 2.43 23.89
C ALA A 91 8.86 1.62 24.77
N ASP A 92 8.78 0.29 24.59
CA ASP A 92 8.03 -0.61 25.47
C ASP A 92 8.48 -0.54 26.96
N TYR A 93 9.70 -0.11 27.28
CA TYR A 93 10.17 0.06 28.66
C TYR A 93 9.41 1.17 29.43
N ASP A 94 8.92 2.22 28.74
CA ASP A 94 8.02 3.21 29.34
C ASP A 94 6.63 2.62 29.64
N LEU A 95 6.20 1.59 28.90
CA LEU A 95 4.97 0.86 29.20
C LEU A 95 5.15 -0.07 30.40
N LEU A 96 6.31 -0.74 30.54
CA LEU A 96 6.65 -1.52 31.73
C LEU A 96 6.66 -0.65 32.99
N THR A 97 7.33 0.51 32.94
CA THR A 97 7.42 1.45 34.06
C THR A 97 6.06 1.96 34.53
N ARG A 98 5.15 2.26 33.58
CA ARG A 98 3.76 2.66 33.87
C ARG A 98 2.84 1.52 34.27
N ASN A 99 3.19 0.26 33.97
CA ASN A 99 2.33 -0.91 34.18
C ASN A 99 3.14 -2.10 34.75
N PRO A 100 3.44 -2.11 36.06
CA PRO A 100 4.14 -3.22 36.71
C PRO A 100 3.48 -4.57 36.43
N GLY A 101 4.30 -5.60 36.16
CA GLY A 101 3.83 -6.95 35.82
C GLY A 101 3.39 -7.14 34.36
N LEU A 102 3.62 -6.16 33.47
CA LEU A 102 3.66 -6.44 32.02
C LEU A 102 4.91 -7.25 31.64
N TYR A 103 4.81 -7.94 30.50
CA TYR A 103 5.89 -8.72 29.90
C TYR A 103 6.00 -8.36 28.41
N ILE A 104 7.19 -7.98 27.95
CA ILE A 104 7.47 -7.77 26.52
C ILE A 104 7.63 -9.14 25.88
N ASN A 105 6.77 -9.46 24.91
CA ASN A 105 6.91 -10.65 24.09
C ASN A 105 8.20 -10.52 23.23
N PRO A 106 9.19 -11.42 23.35
CA PRO A 106 10.47 -11.28 22.65
C PRO A 106 10.40 -11.61 21.15
N ASN A 107 9.26 -12.08 20.63
CA ASN A 107 9.07 -12.43 19.22
C ASN A 107 8.89 -11.18 18.34
N TYR A 108 9.96 -10.40 18.22
CA TYR A 108 10.07 -9.25 17.33
C TYR A 108 10.17 -9.71 15.87
N GLN A 109 9.24 -9.27 15.01
CA GLN A 109 9.20 -9.65 13.58
C GLN A 109 9.12 -8.42 12.65
N VAL A 110 9.55 -7.26 13.15
CA VAL A 110 9.53 -6.00 12.43
C VAL A 110 10.66 -5.95 11.41
N THR A 111 10.36 -5.56 10.18
CA THR A 111 11.35 -4.98 9.28
C THR A 111 11.16 -3.46 9.35
N PRO A 112 12.09 -2.69 9.95
CA PRO A 112 12.05 -1.23 9.88
C PRO A 112 12.07 -0.76 8.42
N ILE A 113 11.49 0.40 8.16
CA ILE A 113 11.57 1.07 6.85
C ILE A 113 12.33 2.38 7.01
N LYS A 114 13.24 2.67 6.08
CA LYS A 114 14.06 3.88 6.08
C LYS A 114 13.71 4.70 4.85
N ILE A 115 13.34 5.97 5.05
CA ILE A 115 13.08 6.93 3.98
C ILE A 115 13.78 8.24 4.35
N GLY A 116 14.64 8.77 3.47
CA GLY A 116 15.32 10.04 3.69
C GLY A 116 16.11 10.10 5.01
N ASP A 117 15.71 11.01 5.91
CA ASP A 117 16.32 11.27 7.23
C ASP A 117 15.79 10.38 8.36
N ARG A 118 14.90 9.41 8.09
CA ARG A 118 14.14 8.69 9.13
C ARG A 118 14.14 7.17 8.98
N LEU A 119 14.33 6.50 10.11
CA LEU A 119 14.13 5.06 10.29
C LEU A 119 12.85 4.83 11.11
N TYR A 120 11.80 4.34 10.45
CA TYR A 120 10.50 4.06 11.08
C TYR A 120 10.38 2.60 11.52
N THR A 121 9.93 2.39 12.75
CA THR A 121 9.74 1.05 13.33
C THR A 121 8.51 0.99 14.24
N THR A 122 8.17 -0.22 14.68
CA THR A 122 7.19 -0.49 15.74
C THR A 122 7.81 -1.29 16.87
N THR A 123 7.15 -1.32 18.03
CA THR A 123 7.53 -2.13 19.20
C THR A 123 6.73 -3.43 19.30
N ASN A 124 7.04 -4.29 20.28
CA ASN A 124 6.28 -5.53 20.53
C ASN A 124 4.93 -5.26 21.24
N MET A 125 4.78 -4.14 21.95
CA MET A 125 3.45 -3.65 22.34
C MET A 125 2.71 -2.93 21.19
N GLY A 126 3.39 -2.56 20.11
CA GLY A 126 2.80 -1.90 18.96
C GLY A 126 2.66 -0.38 19.12
N GLN A 127 3.60 0.26 19.83
CA GLN A 127 3.90 1.68 19.61
C GLN A 127 4.59 1.83 18.24
N ALA A 128 4.47 2.99 17.60
CA ALA A 128 5.29 3.33 16.43
C ALA A 128 6.31 4.42 16.80
N VAL A 129 7.48 4.38 16.18
CA VAL A 129 8.62 5.24 16.51
C VAL A 129 9.34 5.62 15.22
N ALA A 130 9.76 6.88 15.12
CA ALA A 130 10.77 7.31 14.15
C ALA A 130 12.09 7.56 14.89
N LEU A 131 13.17 6.96 14.38
CA LEU A 131 14.53 7.19 14.82
C LEU A 131 15.29 7.98 13.75
N ASP A 132 16.26 8.76 14.21
CA ASP A 132 17.37 9.22 13.39
C ASP A 132 18.25 8.01 12.99
N PRO A 133 18.53 7.76 11.70
CA PRO A 133 19.23 6.56 11.25
C PRO A 133 20.73 6.57 11.54
N GLU A 134 21.35 7.74 11.72
CA GLU A 134 22.79 7.88 11.96
C GLU A 134 23.13 7.73 13.46
N THR A 135 22.20 8.13 14.34
CA THR A 135 22.43 8.22 15.80
C THR A 135 21.53 7.32 16.64
N GLY A 136 20.43 6.80 16.09
CA GLY A 136 19.44 6.00 16.82
C GLY A 136 18.54 6.80 17.78
N ILE A 137 18.59 8.13 17.74
CA ILE A 137 17.82 9.02 18.63
C ILE A 137 16.34 9.00 18.25
N GLU A 138 15.44 8.87 19.24
CA GLU A 138 13.99 8.96 19.03
C GLU A 138 13.57 10.38 18.62
N GLN A 139 13.08 10.52 17.38
CA GLN A 139 12.59 11.77 16.79
C GLN A 139 11.10 12.00 17.12
N TRP A 140 10.29 10.94 17.05
CA TRP A 140 8.92 10.95 17.57
C TRP A 140 8.46 9.54 17.93
N ARG A 141 7.41 9.48 18.75
CA ARG A 141 6.76 8.23 19.18
C ARG A 141 5.25 8.36 19.30
N TYR A 142 4.55 7.33 18.83
CA TYR A 142 3.11 7.16 18.92
C TYR A 142 2.77 6.04 19.90
N ASP A 143 2.12 6.38 21.02
CA ASP A 143 1.63 5.45 22.04
C ASP A 143 0.09 5.27 21.90
N PRO A 144 -0.41 4.14 21.34
CA PRO A 144 -1.84 3.91 21.17
C PRO A 144 -2.60 3.70 22.49
N TYR A 145 -1.89 3.51 23.61
CA TYR A 145 -2.48 3.38 24.95
C TYR A 145 -2.68 4.76 25.57
N ALA A 146 -1.72 5.67 25.40
CA ALA A 146 -1.88 7.09 25.78
C ALA A 146 -2.99 7.79 24.97
N GLU A 147 -3.12 7.44 23.68
CA GLU A 147 -4.18 7.92 22.78
C GLU A 147 -5.58 7.31 23.03
N GLY A 148 -5.71 6.40 24.01
CA GLY A 148 -6.97 5.72 24.32
C GLY A 148 -7.50 4.81 23.19
N LEU A 149 -6.65 4.43 22.22
CA LEU A 149 -7.03 3.57 21.10
C LEU A 149 -6.99 2.07 21.47
N ARG A 150 -6.27 1.72 22.54
CA ARG A 150 -6.18 0.36 23.09
C ARG A 150 -6.17 0.38 24.62
N ASP A 151 -6.92 -0.51 25.26
CA ASP A 151 -7.14 -0.46 26.72
C ASP A 151 -5.93 -0.95 27.55
N ARG A 152 -5.15 -1.90 27.02
CA ARG A 152 -3.99 -2.47 27.73
C ARG A 152 -2.89 -2.99 26.77
N PRO A 153 -1.61 -2.74 27.07
CA PRO A 153 -0.51 -3.40 26.38
C PRO A 153 -0.54 -4.92 26.62
N THR A 154 -0.59 -5.67 25.53
CA THR A 154 -0.89 -7.11 25.53
C THR A 154 0.11 -7.94 24.70
N GLY A 155 1.19 -7.31 24.21
CA GLY A 155 2.31 -7.97 23.51
C GLY A 155 1.90 -8.77 22.27
N ARG A 156 1.73 -8.11 21.11
CA ARG A 156 1.33 -8.76 19.86
C ARG A 156 2.34 -8.54 18.76
N THR A 157 2.86 -9.66 18.24
CA THR A 157 3.70 -9.73 17.04
C THR A 157 3.09 -8.91 15.91
N ASN A 158 3.89 -8.02 15.34
CA ASN A 158 3.57 -7.22 14.17
C ASN A 158 4.84 -7.12 13.30
N ARG A 159 4.75 -6.53 12.09
CA ARG A 159 5.82 -6.59 11.07
C ARG A 159 6.39 -5.24 10.65
N GLY A 160 6.14 -4.19 11.44
CA GLY A 160 6.53 -2.82 11.12
C GLY A 160 5.35 -1.98 10.67
N VAL A 161 5.69 -0.91 9.95
CA VAL A 161 4.76 0.05 9.36
C VAL A 161 4.80 -0.04 7.82
N ALA A 162 3.91 0.69 7.15
CA ALA A 162 4.01 0.97 5.72
C ALA A 162 4.05 2.49 5.47
N TYR A 163 4.83 2.94 4.48
CA TYR A 163 4.95 4.33 4.06
C TYR A 163 4.09 4.63 2.82
N TRP A 164 3.63 5.87 2.71
CA TRP A 164 3.03 6.45 1.50
C TRP A 164 3.33 7.96 1.46
N SER A 165 3.40 8.53 0.25
CA SER A 165 3.48 9.97 0.03
C SER A 165 2.83 10.37 -1.29
N ASP A 166 2.29 11.59 -1.34
CA ASP A 166 1.87 12.29 -2.56
C ASP A 166 2.92 13.32 -3.05
N GLY A 167 4.09 13.36 -2.43
CA GLY A 167 5.15 14.35 -2.66
C GLY A 167 5.01 15.64 -1.82
N ILE A 168 3.95 15.76 -1.02
CA ILE A 168 3.68 16.91 -0.13
C ILE A 168 3.40 16.43 1.31
N ASN A 169 2.71 15.30 1.46
CA ASN A 169 2.27 14.67 2.69
C ASN A 169 2.92 13.30 2.83
N GLU A 170 3.57 13.02 3.97
CA GLU A 170 4.05 11.68 4.29
C GLU A 170 3.14 10.97 5.30
N ARG A 171 2.85 9.68 5.07
CA ARG A 171 1.97 8.90 5.94
C ARG A 171 2.63 7.58 6.34
N ILE A 172 2.63 7.32 7.65
CA ILE A 172 3.09 6.07 8.26
C ILE A 172 1.88 5.30 8.77
N PHE A 173 1.66 4.10 8.22
CA PHE A 173 0.51 3.25 8.53
C PHE A 173 0.89 2.08 9.44
N LEU A 174 0.09 1.84 10.49
CA LEU A 174 0.25 0.68 11.38
C LEU A 174 -1.09 0.03 11.74
N GLY A 175 -1.06 -1.29 11.97
CA GLY A 175 -2.17 -2.03 12.56
C GLY A 175 -2.11 -1.94 14.09
N SER A 176 -3.12 -1.32 14.71
CA SER A 176 -3.25 -1.18 16.16
C SER A 176 -4.50 -1.88 16.66
N GLY A 177 -4.37 -3.15 17.02
CA GLY A 177 -5.51 -3.99 17.41
C GLY A 177 -6.46 -4.23 16.23
N GLN A 178 -7.65 -3.62 16.29
CA GLN A 178 -8.67 -3.66 15.22
C GLN A 178 -8.62 -2.46 14.27
N TYR A 179 -7.74 -1.49 14.53
CA TYR A 179 -7.66 -0.23 13.79
C TYR A 179 -6.48 -0.23 12.81
N LEU A 180 -6.70 0.30 11.60
CA LEU A 180 -5.62 0.84 10.78
C LEU A 180 -5.41 2.31 11.20
N VAL A 181 -4.21 2.64 11.64
CA VAL A 181 -3.83 4.00 12.04
C VAL A 181 -2.95 4.60 10.97
N ALA A 182 -3.24 5.85 10.58
CA ALA A 182 -2.37 6.68 9.76
C ALA A 182 -1.75 7.78 10.63
N LEU A 183 -0.43 7.88 10.63
CA LEU A 183 0.35 8.92 11.30
C LEU A 183 0.96 9.87 10.25
N ASP A 184 1.17 11.12 10.62
CA ASP A 184 2.03 12.05 9.88
C ASP A 184 3.50 11.60 9.97
N GLY A 185 4.21 11.47 8.84
CA GLY A 185 5.58 10.96 8.80
C GLY A 185 6.60 11.81 9.56
N ALA A 186 6.47 13.13 9.50
CA ALA A 186 7.41 14.04 10.15
C ALA A 186 7.20 14.15 11.67
N HIS A 187 5.95 14.02 12.16
CA HIS A 187 5.60 14.34 13.55
C HIS A 187 4.95 13.20 14.36
N GLY A 188 4.63 12.04 13.77
CA GLY A 188 4.02 10.90 14.46
C GLY A 188 2.57 11.09 14.92
N GLN A 189 1.96 12.24 14.62
CA GLN A 189 0.60 12.57 15.03
C GLN A 189 -0.43 11.82 14.19
N ARG A 190 -1.50 11.29 14.80
CA ARG A 190 -2.57 10.60 14.07
C ARG A 190 -3.27 11.55 13.10
N SER A 191 -3.26 11.20 11.81
CA SER A 191 -3.93 11.95 10.75
C SER A 191 -5.45 11.95 10.97
N SER A 192 -6.02 13.14 11.20
CA SER A 192 -7.45 13.34 11.48
C SER A 192 -8.35 13.26 10.24
N ARG A 193 -7.76 13.11 9.04
CA ARG A 193 -8.46 12.92 7.77
C ARG A 193 -7.70 11.92 6.91
N LEU A 194 -8.37 10.84 6.54
CA LEU A 194 -8.09 10.15 5.28
C LEU A 194 -8.71 11.02 4.16
N ARG A 195 -7.93 11.32 3.13
CA ARG A 195 -8.31 12.11 1.95
C ARG A 195 -7.63 11.53 0.72
#